data_AF-A0A355QFQ0-F1
#
_entry.id   AF-A0A355QFQ0-F1
#
_cell.length_a   1.000
_cell.length_b   1.000
_cell.length_c   1.000
_cell.angle_alpha   90.00
_cell.angle_beta   90.00
_cell.angle_gamma   90.00
#
_symmetry.space_group_name_H-M   'P 1'
#
loop_
_entity.id
_entity.type
_entity.pdbx_description
1 polymer ?
#
loop_
_entity_poly.entity_id
_entity_poly.type
_entity_poly.pdbx_seq_one_letter_code
_entity_poly.pdbx_strand_id
1 'polypeptide(L)' 'EDGKVVRRATAAEVCHTGDAVGVHLPSPSYWPVVLAAGLPLIGFGLLYNLWICVPGTLMVLGSIYAWVFEP' A
#
# COMPACT_ATOMS: atom_id res chain seq x y z
N GLU A 1 -32.76 16.17 29.37
CA GLU A 1 -33.66 15.93 28.22
C GLU A 1 -32.81 16.19 26.97
N ASP A 2 -32.25 15.23 26.25
CA ASP A 2 -32.70 13.86 26.00
C ASP A 2 -31.48 12.95 25.76
N GLY A 3 -30.80 12.53 26.84
CA GLY A 3 -29.64 11.62 26.81
C GLY A 3 -29.97 10.17 26.43
N LYS A 4 -30.95 9.97 25.54
CA LYS A 4 -31.40 8.66 25.06
C LYS A 4 -30.59 8.23 23.85
N VAL A 5 -30.12 6.98 23.87
CA VAL A 5 -29.50 6.34 22.71
C VAL A 5 -30.57 6.13 21.65
N VAL A 6 -30.39 6.78 20.50
CA VAL A 6 -31.27 6.66 19.33
C VAL A 6 -30.44 6.24 18.12
N ARG A 7 -30.97 5.30 17.35
CA ARG A 7 -30.34 4.87 16.09
C ARG A 7 -30.49 5.99 15.06
N ARG A 8 -29.37 6.62 14.69
CA ARG A 8 -29.31 7.73 13.73
C ARG A 8 -29.41 7.29 12.27
N ALA A 9 -28.78 6.17 11.92
CA ALA A 9 -28.79 5.59 10.58
C ALA A 9 -28.42 4.10 10.63
N THR A 10 -28.79 3.36 9.59
CA THR A 10 -28.37 1.99 9.33
C THR A 10 -27.00 1.98 8.64
N ALA A 11 -26.24 0.87 8.71
CA ALA A 11 -25.00 0.77 7.96
C ALA A 11 -25.24 1.00 6.45
N ALA A 12 -26.31 0.43 5.89
CA ALA A 12 -26.67 0.60 4.49
C ALA A 12 -27.00 2.05 4.10
N GLU A 13 -27.50 2.87 5.03
CA GLU A 13 -27.80 4.30 4.82
C GLU A 13 -26.54 5.19 4.83
N VAL A 14 -25.43 4.70 5.38
CA VAL A 14 -24.16 5.44 5.50
C VAL A 14 -23.13 4.95 4.48
N CYS A 15 -23.20 3.68 4.08
CA CYS A 15 -22.30 3.10 3.09
C CYS A 15 -22.42 3.81 1.73
N HIS A 16 -21.27 4.07 1.10
CA HIS A 16 -21.25 4.43 -0.30
C HIS A 16 -21.78 3.28 -1.15
N THR A 17 -22.69 3.58 -2.09
CA THR A 17 -23.34 2.61 -2.97
C THR A 17 -22.37 1.94 -3.96
N GLY A 18 -21.19 2.54 -4.20
CA GLY A 18 -20.14 1.98 -5.05
C GLY A 18 -20.43 2.03 -6.56
N ASP A 19 -21.49 2.74 -6.95
CA ASP A 19 -21.99 2.93 -8.32
C ASP A 19 -21.41 4.17 -9.01
N ALA A 20 -20.50 4.90 -8.36
CA ALA A 20 -19.88 6.09 -8.89
C ALA A 20 -19.03 5.78 -10.14
N VAL A 21 -19.37 6.43 -11.26
CA VAL A 21 -18.63 6.34 -12.52
C VAL A 21 -17.69 7.54 -12.68
N GLY A 22 -16.58 7.35 -13.40
CA GLY A 22 -15.62 8.43 -13.64
C GLY A 22 -14.80 8.85 -12.41
N VAL A 23 -14.77 8.02 -11.37
CA VAL A 23 -13.88 8.20 -10.22
C VAL A 23 -12.43 8.11 -10.71
N HIS A 24 -11.68 9.21 -10.58
CA HIS A 24 -10.26 9.22 -10.89
C HIS A 24 -9.51 8.45 -9.79
N LEU A 25 -9.28 7.17 -10.03
CA LEU A 25 -8.34 6.40 -9.22
C LEU A 25 -6.91 6.87 -9.53
N PRO A 26 -5.98 6.80 -8.57
CA PRO A 26 -4.56 7.01 -8.87
C PRO A 26 -4.14 6.12 -10.04
N SER A 27 -3.23 6.62 -10.87
CA SER A 27 -2.64 5.80 -11.93
C SER A 27 -2.05 4.51 -11.32
N PRO A 28 -2.22 3.37 -11.98
CA PRO A 28 -1.65 2.12 -11.48
C PRO A 28 -0.12 2.19 -11.49
N SER A 29 0.51 1.83 -10.37
CA SER A 29 1.97 1.81 -10.19
C SER A 29 2.45 0.44 -9.74
N TYR A 30 3.51 -0.07 -10.37
CA TYR A 30 4.12 -1.36 -10.03
C TYR A 30 5.23 -1.25 -8.98
N TRP A 31 5.80 -0.06 -8.78
CA TRP A 31 6.91 0.15 -7.85
C TRP A 31 6.65 -0.24 -6.39
N PRO A 32 5.46 -0.04 -5.80
CA PRO A 32 5.20 -0.51 -4.44
C PRO A 32 5.42 -2.02 -4.27
N VAL A 33 5.06 -2.82 -5.28
CA VAL A 33 5.24 -4.29 -5.25
C VAL A 33 6.72 -4.65 -5.37
N VAL A 34 7.46 -3.97 -6.25
CA VAL A 34 8.90 -4.16 -6.41
C VAL A 34 9.64 -3.81 -5.11
N LEU A 35 9.28 -2.70 -4.46
CA LEU A 35 9.83 -2.32 -3.16
C LEU A 35 9.57 -3.39 -2.11
N ALA A 36 8.30 -3.82 -2.00
CA ALA A 36 7.89 -4.82 -1.02
C ALA A 36 8.65 -6.13 -1.21
N ALA A 37 8.90 -6.58 -2.45
CA ALA A 37 9.65 -7.79 -2.73
C ALA A 37 11.15 -7.69 -2.35
N GLY A 38 11.71 -6.48 -2.23
CA GLY A 38 13.08 -6.27 -1.75
C GLY A 38 13.22 -6.55 -0.25
N LEU A 39 12.17 -6.34 0.54
CA LEU A 39 12.19 -6.54 2.00
C LEU A 39 12.37 -8.02 2.41
N PRO A 40 11.64 -9.01 1.84
CA PRO A 40 11.92 -10.43 2.06
C PRO A 40 13.33 -10.83 1.65
N LEU A 41 13.89 -10.25 0.57
CA LEU A 41 15.25 -10.58 0.14
C LEU A 41 16.29 -10.11 1.16
N ILE A 42 16.11 -8.90 1.70
CA ILE A 42 16.93 -8.40 2.83
C ILE A 42 16.74 -9.29 4.05
N GLY A 43 15.50 -9.60 4.43
CA GLY A 43 15.20 -10.47 5.57
C GLY A 43 15.87 -11.84 5.44
N PHE A 44 15.81 -12.44 4.25
CA PHE A 44 16.48 -13.71 3.95
C PHE A 44 18.01 -13.58 4.05
N GLY A 45 18.59 -12.49 3.57
CA GLY A 45 20.01 -12.22 3.73
C GLY A 45 20.46 -12.06 5.18
N LEU A 46 19.64 -11.39 6.01
CA LEU A 46 19.92 -11.27 7.44
C LEU A 46 19.89 -12.62 8.17
N LEU A 47 19.08 -13.58 7.70
CA LEU A 47 18.99 -14.92 8.31
C LEU A 47 20.12 -15.86 7.90
N TYR A 48 20.56 -15.81 6.63
CA TYR A 48 21.42 -16.86 6.07
C TYR A 48 22.76 -16.36 5.53
N ASN A 49 22.82 -15.17 4.92
CA ASN A 49 24.05 -14.62 4.35
C ASN A 49 23.90 -13.12 4.04
N LEU A 50 24.69 -12.28 4.71
CA LEU A 50 24.67 -10.82 4.54
C LEU A 50 24.92 -10.35 3.10
N TRP A 51 25.60 -11.14 2.27
CA TRP A 51 25.79 -10.80 0.85
C TRP A 51 24.47 -10.73 0.06
N ILE A 52 23.43 -11.43 0.51
CA ILE A 52 22.09 -11.37 -0.11
C ILE A 52 21.37 -10.05 0.22
N CYS A 53 21.76 -9.36 1.31
CA CYS A 53 21.20 -8.04 1.61
C CYS A 53 21.54 -7.01 0.53
N VAL A 54 22.69 -7.15 -0.16
CA VAL A 54 23.13 -6.20 -1.20
C VAL A 54 22.10 -6.07 -2.34
N PRO A 55 21.73 -7.15 -3.07
CA PRO A 55 20.70 -7.04 -4.10
C PRO A 55 19.33 -6.61 -3.54
N GLY A 56 18.96 -7.02 -2.32
CA GLY A 56 17.72 -6.59 -1.68
C GLY A 56 17.67 -5.08 -1.40
N THR A 57 18.75 -4.51 -0.87
CA THR A 57 18.85 -3.07 -0.63
C THR A 57 18.90 -2.29 -1.95
N LEU A 58 19.63 -2.77 -2.96
CA LEU A 58 19.62 -2.15 -4.28
C LEU A 58 18.21 -2.11 -4.90
N MET A 59 17.44 -3.19 -4.73
CA MET A 59 16.06 -3.26 -5.20
C MET A 59 15.13 -2.30 -4.45
N VAL A 60 15.27 -2.16 -3.13
CA VAL A 60 14.51 -1.17 -2.33
C VAL A 60 14.88 0.26 -2.73
N LEU A 61 16.17 0.59 -2.82
CA LEU A 61 16.59 1.95 -3.19
C LEU A 61 16.20 2.29 -4.63
N GLY A 62 16.38 1.34 -5.56
CA GLY A 62 16.01 1.50 -6.96
C GLY A 62 14.51 1.65 -7.17
N SER A 63 13.69 0.89 -6.44
CA SER A 63 12.24 1.01 -6.50
C SER A 63 11.74 2.34 -5.93
N ILE A 64 12.29 2.81 -4.80
CA ILE A 64 11.96 4.14 -4.26
C ILE A 64 12.31 5.22 -5.28
N TYR A 65 13.53 5.17 -5.84
CA TYR A 65 13.98 6.13 -6.84
C TYR A 65 13.02 6.15 -8.03
N ALA A 66 12.74 4.98 -8.62
CA ALA A 66 11.91 4.91 -9.82
C ALA A 66 10.44 5.22 -9.54
N TRP A 67 9.93 4.95 -8.34
CA TRP A 67 8.59 5.35 -7.91
C TRP A 67 8.45 6.87 -7.80
N VAL A 68 9.46 7.53 -7.23
CA VAL A 68 9.46 9.00 -7.09
C VAL A 68 9.48 9.69 -8.45
N PHE A 69 10.11 9.07 -9.46
CA PHE A 69 10.21 9.61 -10.81
C PHE A 69 9.26 8.94 -11.81
N GLU A 70 8.24 8.22 -11.34
CA GLU A 70 7.21 7.66 -12.21
C GLU A 70 6.40 8.80 -12.87
N PRO A 71 6.14 8.74 -14.20
CA PRO A 71 5.39 9.79 -14.92
C PRO A 71 3.92 9.92 -14.51
#